data_AF-A0AAV6Z8W9-F1
#
_entry.id   AF-A0AAV6Z8W9-F1
#
_cell.length_a   1.000
_cell.length_b   1.000
_cell.length_c   1.000
_cell.angle_alpha   90.00
_cell.angle_beta   90.00
_cell.angle_gamma   90.00
#
_symmetry.space_group_name_H-M   'P 1'
#
loop_
_entity.id
_entity.type
_entity.pdbx_description
1 polymer ?
#
loop_
_entity_poly.entity_id
_entity_poly.type
_entity_poly.pdbx_seq_one_letter_code
_entity_poly.pdbx_strand_id
1 'polypeptide(L)'
;MLKMTYVLLTLTAALCIAKAIAIQPQDKSGQRCPEANKSWDVCGSACPMSCELMKHEHVPCTMNCVPGCYCPFIFKSGNSGPCILPEKCPKEVSGKYKKREKSKKYN
;
A
#
# COMPACT_ATOMS: atom_id res chain seq x y z
N MET A 1 -24.55 29.23 -42.35
CA MET A 1 -25.31 28.32 -41.47
C MET A 1 -24.56 27.00 -41.25
N LEU A 2 -24.32 26.17 -42.29
CA LEU A 2 -23.68 24.85 -42.17
C LEU A 2 -22.23 24.84 -41.63
N LYS A 3 -21.42 25.85 -42.00
CA LYS A 3 -20.05 26.01 -41.46
C LYS A 3 -20.04 26.37 -39.98
N MET A 4 -21.06 27.08 -39.51
CA MET A 4 -21.16 27.57 -38.13
C MET A 4 -21.60 26.45 -37.18
N THR A 5 -22.53 25.60 -37.65
CA THR A 5 -22.91 24.37 -36.95
C THR A 5 -21.77 23.36 -36.92
N TYR A 6 -20.96 23.24 -37.99
CA TYR A 6 -19.78 22.36 -38.02
C TYR A 6 -18.70 22.78 -37.01
N VAL A 7 -18.41 24.09 -36.91
CA VAL A 7 -17.44 24.63 -35.92
C VAL A 7 -17.91 24.40 -34.48
N LEU A 8 -19.21 24.53 -34.21
CA LEU A 8 -19.78 24.24 -32.89
C LEU A 8 -19.65 22.74 -32.55
N LEU A 9 -19.93 21.84 -33.50
CA LEU A 9 -19.83 20.39 -33.31
C LEU A 9 -18.39 19.94 -33.05
N THR A 10 -17.41 20.47 -33.78
CA THR A 10 -15.99 20.14 -33.57
C THR A 10 -15.45 20.67 -32.25
N LEU A 11 -15.87 21.87 -31.82
CA LEU A 11 -15.53 22.44 -30.52
C LEU A 11 -16.10 21.60 -29.36
N THR A 12 -17.36 21.17 -29.44
CA THR A 12 -17.96 20.30 -28.42
C THR A 12 -17.30 18.93 -28.37
N ALA A 13 -16.96 18.33 -29.52
CA ALA A 13 -16.28 17.04 -29.58
C ALA A 13 -14.86 17.13 -29.00
N ALA A 14 -14.10 18.19 -29.28
CA ALA A 14 -12.76 18.40 -28.71
C ALA A 14 -12.81 18.56 -27.18
N LEU A 15 -13.80 19.27 -26.65
CA LEU A 15 -14.06 19.39 -25.20
C LEU A 15 -14.46 18.07 -24.55
N CYS A 16 -15.18 17.19 -25.26
CA CYS A 16 -15.53 15.85 -24.78
C CYS A 16 -14.32 14.88 -24.80
N ILE A 17 -13.45 14.96 -25.81
CA ILE A 17 -12.26 14.10 -25.94
C ILE A 17 -11.22 14.45 -24.87
N ALA A 18 -11.06 15.72 -24.50
CA ALA A 18 -10.16 16.14 -23.41
C ALA A 18 -10.53 15.55 -22.04
N LYS A 19 -11.80 15.15 -21.82
CA LYS A 19 -12.22 14.46 -20.60
C LYS A 19 -12.05 12.93 -20.66
N ALA A 20 -11.81 12.37 -21.84
CA ALA A 20 -11.64 10.94 -22.04
C ALA A 20 -10.16 10.46 -22.00
N ILE A 21 -9.19 11.38 -22.11
CA ILE A 21 -7.74 11.03 -22.13
C ILE A 21 -7.14 10.93 -20.71
N ALA A 22 -7.93 11.15 -19.65
CA ALA A 22 -7.48 11.06 -18.26
C ALA A 22 -8.32 10.10 -17.41
N ILE A 23 -8.75 8.95 -17.97
CA ILE A 23 -9.36 7.87 -17.17
C ILE A 23 -8.24 7.12 -16.42
N GLN A 24 -7.67 7.78 -15.41
CA GLN A 24 -7.30 7.05 -14.21
C GLN A 24 -8.59 6.79 -13.43
N PRO A 25 -8.79 5.62 -12.81
CA PRO A 25 -9.92 5.38 -11.94
C PRO A 25 -9.84 6.35 -10.76
N GLN A 26 -10.59 7.46 -10.85
CA GLN A 26 -10.77 8.46 -9.81
C GLN A 26 -11.80 7.92 -8.82
N ASP A 27 -11.32 7.08 -7.90
CA ASP A 27 -12.06 6.82 -6.66
C ASP A 27 -12.23 8.16 -5.92
N LYS A 28 -13.47 8.48 -5.58
CA LYS A 28 -13.93 9.78 -5.05
C LYS A 28 -13.37 10.12 -3.66
N SER A 29 -12.42 9.32 -3.14
CA SER A 29 -11.73 9.49 -1.87
C SER A 29 -10.28 10.03 -1.99
N GLY A 30 -9.68 10.03 -3.20
CA GLY A 30 -8.31 10.53 -3.41
C GLY A 30 -7.20 9.74 -2.68
N GLN A 31 -7.53 8.66 -1.98
CA GLN A 31 -6.59 7.89 -1.17
C GLN A 31 -6.06 6.70 -1.96
N ARG A 32 -5.14 6.97 -2.88
CA ARG A 32 -4.41 5.93 -3.61
C ARG A 32 -3.05 5.72 -2.97
N CYS A 33 -2.64 4.47 -2.86
CA CYS A 33 -1.29 4.17 -2.41
C CYS A 33 -0.27 4.57 -3.48
N PRO A 34 0.80 5.31 -3.10
CA PRO A 34 1.84 5.72 -4.04
C PRO A 34 2.64 4.52 -4.55
N GLU A 35 2.79 3.47 -3.73
CA GLU A 35 3.46 2.25 -4.15
C GLU A 35 2.50 1.24 -4.82
N ALA A 36 3.02 0.59 -5.86
CA ALA A 36 2.34 -0.54 -6.50
C ALA A 36 2.14 -1.71 -5.50
N ASN A 37 1.09 -2.49 -5.73
CA ASN A 37 0.73 -3.68 -4.94
C ASN A 37 0.41 -3.40 -3.46
N LYS A 38 -0.03 -2.18 -3.15
CA LYS A 38 -0.63 -1.83 -1.86
C LYS A 38 -2.09 -1.45 -2.05
N SER A 39 -2.90 -1.79 -1.06
CA SER A 39 -4.30 -1.39 -0.98
C SER A 39 -4.47 -0.38 0.14
N TRP A 40 -5.20 0.70 -0.15
CA TRP A 40 -5.64 1.61 0.90
C TRP A 40 -6.73 0.92 1.72
N ASP A 41 -6.63 1.02 3.03
CA ASP A 41 -7.65 0.59 3.96
C ASP A 41 -7.89 1.71 4.98
N VAL A 42 -9.16 1.99 5.25
CA VAL A 42 -9.56 2.96 6.28
C VAL A 42 -9.36 2.41 7.69
N CYS A 43 -9.25 1.09 7.84
CA CYS A 43 -9.12 0.41 9.13
C CYS A 43 -8.21 -0.82 9.00
N GLY A 44 -6.95 -0.61 8.64
CA GLY A 44 -5.96 -1.69 8.59
C GLY A 44 -5.26 -1.93 9.93
N SER A 45 -4.52 -3.04 10.02
CA SER A 45 -3.82 -3.46 11.25
C SER A 45 -2.73 -2.47 11.67
N ALA A 46 -2.70 -2.10 12.96
CA ALA A 46 -1.61 -1.33 13.55
C ALA A 46 -0.26 -2.09 13.56
N CYS A 47 -0.29 -3.42 13.41
CA CYS A 47 0.90 -4.28 13.35
C CYS A 47 0.86 -5.12 12.07
N PRO A 48 1.20 -4.53 10.91
CA PRO A 48 1.24 -5.26 9.67
C PRO A 48 2.31 -6.35 9.69
N MET A 49 2.02 -7.47 9.04
CA MET A 49 2.90 -8.64 9.03
C MET A 49 4.13 -8.41 8.12
N SER A 50 5.28 -8.94 8.55
CA SER A 50 6.55 -8.83 7.81
C SER A 50 7.39 -10.10 7.97
N CYS A 51 8.44 -10.25 7.15
CA CYS A 51 9.34 -11.40 7.22
C CYS A 51 9.99 -11.61 8.60
N GLU A 52 10.18 -10.53 9.39
CA GLU A 52 10.71 -10.62 10.75
C GLU A 52 9.63 -11.15 11.71
N LEU A 53 8.42 -10.60 11.62
CA LEU A 53 7.29 -10.98 12.46
C LEU A 53 6.81 -12.41 12.20
N MET A 54 6.94 -12.92 10.97
CA MET A 54 6.63 -14.31 10.64
C MET A 54 7.47 -15.35 11.42
N LYS A 55 8.64 -14.98 11.93
CA LYS A 55 9.49 -15.88 12.73
C LYS A 55 9.09 -15.89 14.21
N HIS A 56 8.18 -15.02 14.61
CA HIS A 56 7.69 -14.91 15.97
C HIS A 56 6.32 -15.57 16.09
N GLU A 57 6.23 -16.57 16.97
CA GLU A 57 4.99 -17.31 17.23
C GLU A 57 3.89 -16.44 17.85
N HIS A 58 4.28 -15.44 18.66
CA HIS A 58 3.37 -14.51 19.30
C HIS A 58 3.89 -13.08 19.19
N VAL A 59 3.28 -12.30 18.29
CA VAL A 59 3.50 -10.86 18.19
C VAL A 59 2.31 -10.17 18.88
N PRO A 60 2.49 -9.53 20.04
CA PRO A 60 1.41 -8.78 20.66
C PRO A 60 1.00 -7.64 19.73
N CYS A 61 -0.28 -7.60 19.35
CA CYS A 61 -0.86 -6.51 18.59
C CYS A 61 -2.11 -5.98 19.28
N THR A 62 -2.32 -4.66 19.19
CA THR A 62 -3.54 -4.04 19.71
C THR A 62 -4.70 -4.24 18.73
N MET A 63 -5.93 -4.21 19.24
CA MET A 63 -7.14 -4.26 18.40
C MET A 63 -7.46 -2.92 17.72
N ASN A 64 -6.58 -1.94 17.84
CA ASN A 64 -6.72 -0.65 17.20
C ASN A 64 -6.44 -0.78 15.70
N CYS A 65 -7.26 -0.13 14.87
CA CYS A 65 -7.00 -0.01 13.44
C CYS A 65 -6.52 1.40 13.07
N VAL A 66 -5.74 1.47 11.99
CA VAL A 66 -5.13 2.70 11.50
C VAL A 66 -5.47 2.85 10.01
N PRO A 67 -5.92 4.02 9.54
CA PRO A 67 -6.07 4.28 8.11
C PRO A 67 -4.69 4.31 7.42
N GLY A 68 -4.54 3.64 6.29
CA GLY A 68 -3.24 3.60 5.60
C GLY A 68 -3.15 2.67 4.40
N CYS A 69 -1.93 2.55 3.88
CA CYS A 69 -1.59 1.65 2.78
C CYS A 69 -1.01 0.34 3.29
N TYR A 70 -1.66 -0.76 2.95
CA TYR A 70 -1.32 -2.09 3.44
C TYR A 70 -0.91 -3.03 2.32
N CYS A 71 -0.08 -4.01 2.68
CA CYS A 71 0.26 -5.10 1.77
C CYS A 71 -0.85 -6.16 1.77
N PRO A 72 -1.24 -6.70 0.61
CA PRO A 72 -2.12 -7.86 0.53
C PRO A 72 -1.44 -9.15 1.07
N PHE A 73 -0.11 -9.16 1.16
CA PHE A 73 0.69 -10.28 1.66
C PHE A 73 1.45 -9.87 2.94
N ILE A 74 2.73 -9.51 2.81
CA ILE A 74 3.57 -9.06 3.92
C ILE A 74 4.58 -8.00 3.46
N PHE A 75 5.10 -7.24 4.42
CA PHE A 75 6.26 -6.37 4.18
C PHE A 75 7.56 -7.18 4.18
N LYS A 76 8.50 -6.80 3.31
CA LYS A 76 9.84 -7.39 3.31
C LYS A 76 10.58 -7.18 4.64
N SER A 77 10.38 -6.04 5.30
CA SER A 77 11.00 -5.71 6.58
C SER A 77 10.20 -4.61 7.30
N GLY A 78 10.09 -4.68 8.62
CA GLY A 78 9.37 -3.69 9.43
C GLY A 78 7.90 -3.56 9.05
N ASN A 79 7.40 -2.32 9.00
CA ASN A 79 5.98 -2.01 8.82
C ASN A 79 5.72 -1.19 7.53
N SER A 80 6.72 -1.10 6.63
CA SER A 80 6.65 -0.29 5.42
C SER A 80 7.57 -0.83 4.32
N GLY A 81 7.59 -0.16 3.15
CA GLY A 81 8.40 -0.59 2.01
C GLY A 81 7.70 -1.60 1.10
N PRO A 82 8.45 -2.46 0.39
CA PRO A 82 7.91 -3.33 -0.66
C PRO A 82 7.14 -4.52 -0.10
N CYS A 83 6.00 -4.82 -0.73
CA CYS A 83 5.22 -6.02 -0.48
C CYS A 83 5.80 -7.21 -1.24
N ILE A 84 5.96 -8.33 -0.55
CA ILE A 84 6.46 -9.57 -1.14
C ILE A 84 5.59 -10.75 -0.71
N LEU A 85 5.67 -11.86 -1.46
CA LEU A 85 5.11 -13.11 -0.98
C LEU A 85 5.94 -13.64 0.20
N PRO A 86 5.32 -14.30 1.20
CA PRO A 86 6.02 -14.94 2.31
C PRO A 86 7.19 -15.84 1.90
N GLU A 87 7.02 -16.59 0.81
CA GLU A 87 8.04 -17.49 0.27
C GLU A 87 9.29 -16.77 -0.25
N LYS A 88 9.16 -15.48 -0.58
CA LYS A 88 10.26 -14.62 -1.05
C LYS A 88 11.00 -13.94 0.09
N CYS A 89 10.65 -14.23 1.35
CA CYS A 89 11.43 -13.76 2.47
C CYS A 89 12.89 -14.22 2.33
N PRO A 90 13.86 -13.33 2.61
CA PRO A 90 15.26 -13.72 2.58
C PRO A 90 15.48 -14.85 3.60
N LYS A 91 15.94 -16.00 3.09
CA LYS A 91 16.45 -17.09 3.92
C LYS A 91 17.72 -16.56 4.57
N GLU A 92 17.62 -16.17 5.84
CA GLU A 92 18.71 -15.79 6.75
C GLU A 92 20.11 -15.92 6.13
N VAL A 93 20.63 -14.87 5.49
CA VAL A 93 22.08 -14.80 5.25
C VAL A 93 22.68 -14.36 6.58
N SER A 94 23.01 -15.34 7.42
CA SER A 94 23.92 -15.28 8.57
C SER A 94 24.49 -13.88 8.87
N GLY A 95 23.70 -13.05 9.55
CA GLY A 95 24.01 -11.64 9.74
C GLY A 95 23.51 -11.11 11.08
N LYS A 96 23.99 -11.69 12.17
CA LYS A 96 23.98 -11.15 13.55
C LYS A 96 22.67 -10.48 14.01
N TYR A 97 21.59 -11.23 14.13
CA TYR A 97 20.52 -10.84 15.04
C TYR A 97 21.06 -10.94 16.49
N LYS A 98 21.48 -9.81 17.08
CA LYS A 98 21.73 -9.74 18.52
C LYS A 98 20.39 -9.95 19.22
N LYS A 99 20.16 -11.18 19.68
CA LYS A 99 19.15 -11.51 20.69
C LYS A 99 19.31 -10.48 21.82
N ARG A 100 18.41 -9.50 21.91
CA ARG A 100 18.31 -8.66 23.11
C ARG A 100 17.81 -9.56 24.22
N GLU A 101 18.74 -10.20 24.89
CA GLU A 101 18.53 -10.87 26.17
C GLU A 101 18.10 -9.78 27.15
N LYS A 102 16.78 -9.62 27.33
CA LYS A 102 16.22 -8.78 28.38
C LYS A 102 16.70 -9.35 29.70
N SER A 103 17.78 -8.79 30.22
CA SER A 103 18.02 -8.48 31.64
C SER A 103 16.88 -8.94 32.55
N LYS A 104 16.92 -10.19 33.01
CA LYS A 104 16.30 -10.57 34.26
C LYS A 104 17.22 -10.09 35.38
N LYS A 105 17.14 -8.80 35.68
CA LYS A 105 17.55 -8.24 36.96
C LYS A 105 16.26 -7.74 37.63
N TYR A 106 15.59 -8.67 38.30
CA TYR A 106 14.68 -8.34 39.39
C TYR A 106 15.26 -9.01 40.62
N ASN A 107 15.47 -8.18 41.63
CA ASN A 107 16.03 -8.45 42.94
C ASN A 107 15.19 -9.49 43.70
#